data_AF-A0A938QGA4-F1
#
_entry.id   AF-A0A938QGA4-F1
#
_cell.length_a   1.000
_cell.length_b   1.000
_cell.length_c   1.000
_cell.angle_alpha   90.00
_cell.angle_beta   90.00
_cell.angle_gamma   90.00
#
_symmetry.space_group_name_H-M   'P 1'
#
loop_
_entity.id
_entity.type
_entity.pdbx_description
1 polymer ?
#
loop_
_entity_poly.entity_id
_entity_poly.type
_entity_poly.pdbx_seq_one_letter_code
_entity_poly.pdbx_strand_id
1 'polypeptide(L)'
;MMVTFLPLAPAIGVSPWVMAIIILIASEVWFFRSQVDWHTMATATTDGKGVTYPLMARINPIYAIAYIVALIAAIPYWRYLGLISQPPQ
;
A
#
# COMPACT_ATOMS: atom_id res chain seq x y z
N MET A 1 12.93 1.01 4.20
CA MET A 1 11.89 1.74 4.96
C MET A 1 11.27 0.93 6.09
N MET A 2 10.97 -0.37 5.93
CA MET A 2 10.43 -1.23 7.01
C MET A 2 11.23 -1.16 8.34
N VAL A 3 12.55 -1.33 8.29
CA VAL A 3 13.42 -1.45 9.47
C VAL A 3 13.34 -0.26 10.44
N THR A 4 13.03 0.95 9.95
CA THR A 4 12.91 2.14 10.79
C THR A 4 11.56 2.25 11.50
N PHE A 5 10.49 1.71 10.92
CA PHE A 5 9.13 1.85 11.44
C PHE A 5 8.67 0.67 12.31
N LEU A 6 9.18 -0.54 12.07
CA LEU A 6 8.86 -1.72 12.88
C LEU A 6 9.13 -1.52 14.40
N PRO A 7 10.28 -1.00 14.85
CA PRO A 7 10.52 -0.80 16.29
C PRO A 7 9.68 0.32 16.89
N LEU A 8 9.05 1.16 16.07
CA LEU A 8 8.16 2.24 16.51
C LEU A 8 6.72 1.75 16.69
N ALA A 9 6.35 0.62 16.08
CA ALA A 9 5.00 0.05 16.15
C ALA A 9 4.56 -0.29 17.60
N PRO A 10 5.38 -0.95 18.45
CA PRO A 10 5.02 -1.20 19.84
C PRO A 10 4.83 0.08 20.65
N ALA A 11 5.61 1.13 20.36
CA ALA A 11 5.54 2.42 21.07
C ALA A 11 4.22 3.16 20.84
N ILE A 12 3.53 2.88 19.73
CA ILE A 12 2.22 3.44 19.39
C ILE A 12 1.06 2.45 19.63
N GLY A 13 1.33 1.31 20.28
CA GLY A 13 0.31 0.29 20.58
C GLY A 13 -0.20 -0.47 19.36
N VAL A 14 0.62 -0.56 18.29
CA VAL A 14 0.30 -1.30 17.06
C VAL A 14 1.22 -2.51 16.95
N SER A 15 0.65 -3.67 16.61
CA SER A 15 1.45 -4.87 16.33
C SER A 15 2.43 -4.59 15.19
N PRO A 16 3.73 -4.96 15.33
CA PRO A 16 4.72 -4.82 14.26
C PRO A 16 4.29 -5.49 12.95
N TRP A 17 3.45 -6.52 13.03
CA TRP A 17 2.91 -7.22 11.87
C TRP A 17 1.90 -6.37 11.08
N VAL A 18 1.03 -5.64 11.77
CA VAL A 18 0.10 -4.68 11.15
C VAL A 18 0.87 -3.55 10.48
N MET A 19 1.92 -3.05 11.13
CA MET A 19 2.82 -2.05 10.55
C MET A 19 3.48 -2.56 9.27
N ALA A 20 3.96 -3.82 9.27
CA ALA A 20 4.53 -4.43 8.08
C ALA A 20 3.52 -4.52 6.92
N ILE A 21 2.27 -4.89 7.20
CA ILE A 21 1.20 -4.90 6.18
C ILE A 21 0.93 -3.52 5.61
N ILE A 22 0.80 -2.50 6.46
CA ILE A 22 0.57 -1.12 6.02
C ILE A 22 1.71 -0.66 5.09
N ILE A 23 2.96 -0.93 5.47
CA ILE A 23 4.11 -0.56 4.67
C ILE A 23 4.15 -1.34 3.35
N LEU A 24 3.82 -2.63 3.36
CA LEU A 24 3.77 -3.46 2.15
C LEU A 24 2.72 -2.93 1.15
N ILE A 25 1.51 -2.64 1.65
CA ILE A 25 0.42 -2.08 0.86
C ILE A 25 0.78 -0.68 0.34
N ALA A 26 1.38 0.17 1.18
CA ALA A 26 1.83 1.49 0.75
C ALA A 26 2.95 1.41 -0.31
N SER A 27 3.75 0.35 -0.29
CA SER A 27 4.80 0.10 -1.30
C SER A 27 4.23 -0.35 -2.65
N GLU A 28 3.01 -0.89 -2.68
CA GLU A 28 2.31 -1.21 -3.93
C GLU A 28 1.66 0.02 -4.59
N VAL A 29 1.70 1.20 -3.98
CA VAL A 29 1.16 2.41 -4.64
C VAL A 29 2.21 2.97 -5.61
N TRP A 30 1.90 2.93 -6.90
CA TRP A 30 2.86 3.21 -7.98
C TRP A 30 2.73 4.64 -8.52
N PHE A 31 3.65 5.53 -8.17
CA PHE A 31 3.59 6.92 -8.66
C PHE A 31 4.35 7.16 -9.97
N PHE A 32 5.32 6.30 -10.31
CA PHE A 32 6.23 6.50 -11.45
C PHE A 32 6.39 5.24 -12.31
N ARG A 33 6.59 5.42 -13.62
CA ARG A 33 6.78 4.36 -14.63
C ARG A 33 7.82 3.32 -14.24
N SER A 34 8.91 3.79 -13.64
CA SER A 34 10.08 2.99 -13.31
C SER A 34 9.97 2.27 -11.97
N GLN A 35 8.89 2.46 -11.19
CA GLN A 35 8.69 1.72 -9.94
C GLN A 35 8.26 0.28 -10.18
N VAL A 36 7.79 -0.06 -11.38
CA VAL A 36 7.28 -1.40 -11.67
C VAL A 36 7.74 -1.93 -13.01
N ASP A 37 8.52 -3.01 -12.94
CA ASP A 37 9.12 -3.66 -14.10
C ASP A 37 8.08 -4.19 -15.09
N TRP A 38 6.89 -4.54 -14.63
CA TRP A 38 5.82 -5.04 -15.50
C TRP A 38 5.33 -3.97 -16.49
N HIS A 39 5.35 -2.68 -16.14
CA HIS A 39 4.96 -1.64 -17.09
C HIS A 39 5.97 -1.56 -18.24
N THR A 40 7.26 -1.66 -17.93
CA THR A 40 8.34 -1.64 -18.91
C THR A 40 8.24 -2.86 -19.81
N MET A 41 8.01 -4.05 -19.24
CA MET A 41 7.77 -5.28 -20.00
C MET A 41 6.52 -5.21 -20.87
N ALA A 42 5.38 -4.78 -20.34
CA ALA A 42 4.14 -4.68 -21.11
C ALA A 42 4.26 -3.69 -22.27
N THR A 43 4.98 -2.58 -22.08
CA THR A 43 5.24 -1.63 -23.17
C THR A 43 6.24 -2.16 -24.21
N ALA A 44 7.19 -3.02 -23.80
CA ALA A 44 8.15 -3.66 -24.69
C ALA A 44 7.52 -4.81 -25.52
N THR A 45 6.58 -5.57 -24.96
CA THR A 45 5.90 -6.67 -25.67
C THR A 45 4.76 -6.21 -26.58
N THR A 46 4.21 -5.02 -26.34
CA THR A 46 3.06 -4.50 -27.10
C THR A 46 3.46 -3.43 -28.13
N ASP A 47 4.76 -3.19 -28.39
CA ASP A 47 5.25 -2.10 -29.27
C ASP A 47 4.63 -0.72 -28.95
N GLY A 48 4.30 -0.48 -27.68
CA GLY A 48 3.60 0.73 -27.23
C GLY A 48 2.12 0.84 -27.63
N LYS A 49 1.51 -0.15 -28.27
CA LYS A 49 0.12 -0.15 -28.75
C LYS A 49 -0.83 -0.91 -27.81
N GLY A 50 -1.22 -0.29 -26.70
CA GLY A 50 -2.32 -0.80 -25.86
C GLY A 50 -2.28 -0.34 -24.40
N VAL A 51 -1.09 -0.02 -23.91
CA VAL A 51 -0.87 0.46 -22.53
C VAL A 51 -0.18 1.82 -22.61
N THR A 52 -0.97 2.88 -22.77
CA THR A 52 -0.45 4.25 -22.84
C THR A 52 -0.32 4.82 -21.44
N TYR A 53 0.86 5.35 -21.11
CA TYR A 53 1.20 5.94 -19.80
C TYR A 53 0.15 6.93 -19.21
N PRO A 54 -0.52 7.78 -20.01
CA PRO A 54 -1.55 8.69 -19.50
C PRO A 54 -2.79 7.99 -18.91
N LEU A 55 -3.12 6.79 -19.40
CA LEU A 55 -4.26 6.01 -18.91
C LEU A 55 -3.94 5.41 -17.54
N MET A 56 -2.73 4.88 -17.37
CA MET A 56 -2.27 4.32 -16.10
C MET A 56 -2.08 5.38 -15.02
N ALA A 57 -1.58 6.55 -15.38
CA ALA A 57 -1.46 7.68 -14.45
C ALA A 57 -2.82 8.15 -13.90
N ARG A 58 -3.92 7.97 -14.65
CA ARG A 58 -5.28 8.29 -14.19
C ARG A 58 -5.90 7.20 -13.32
N ILE A 59 -5.52 5.94 -13.52
CA ILE A 59 -6.01 4.80 -12.75
C ILE A 59 -5.32 4.70 -11.39
N ASN A 60 -4.04 5.08 -11.32
CA ASN A 60 -3.24 5.02 -10.09
C ASN A 60 -3.87 5.75 -8.87
N PRO A 61 -4.35 7.02 -8.96
CA PRO A 61 -4.96 7.67 -7.81
C PRO A 61 -6.23 6.97 -7.33
N ILE A 62 -6.97 6.29 -8.21
CA ILE A 62 -8.15 5.48 -7.83
C ILE A 62 -7.70 4.28 -6.99
N TYR A 63 -6.63 3.59 -7.41
CA TYR A 63 -6.04 2.50 -6.63
C TYR A 63 -5.50 2.98 -5.29
N ALA A 64 -4.78 4.11 -5.26
CA ALA A 64 -4.27 4.69 -4.02
C ALA A 64 -5.40 4.98 -3.01
N ILE A 65 -6.51 5.56 -3.48
CA ILE A 65 -7.69 5.81 -2.65
C ILE A 65 -8.32 4.49 -2.19
N ALA A 66 -8.43 3.49 -3.07
CA ALA A 66 -8.96 2.18 -2.71
C ALA A 66 -8.14 1.50 -1.61
N TYR A 67 -6.79 1.56 -1.68
CA TYR A 67 -5.91 1.06 -0.63
C TYR A 67 -6.09 1.81 0.69
N ILE A 68 -6.20 3.14 0.66
CA ILE A 68 -6.47 3.94 1.88
C ILE A 68 -7.81 3.53 2.51
N VAL A 69 -8.86 3.40 1.71
CA VAL A 69 -10.19 2.97 2.19
C VAL A 69 -10.12 1.56 2.75
N ALA A 70 -9.42 0.64 2.09
CA ALA A 70 -9.24 -0.73 2.57
C ALA A 70 -8.47 -0.78 3.90
N LEU A 71 -7.42 0.02 4.06
CA LEU A 71 -6.67 0.13 5.30
C LEU A 71 -7.53 0.68 6.44
N ILE A 72 -8.35 1.71 6.17
CA ILE A 72 -9.29 2.26 7.17
C ILE A 72 -10.35 1.22 7.56
N ALA A 73 -10.89 0.49 6.58
CA ALA A 73 -11.84 -0.59 6.82
C ALA A 73 -11.22 -1.78 7.58
N ALA A 74 -9.90 -1.98 7.48
CA ALA A 74 -9.19 -3.01 8.22
C ALA A 74 -8.94 -2.64 9.69
N ILE A 75 -8.96 -1.36 10.07
CA ILE A 75 -8.81 -0.91 11.47
C ILE A 75 -9.76 -1.62 12.44
N PRO A 76 -11.10 -1.65 12.22
CA PRO A 76 -12.01 -2.35 13.14
C PRO A 76 -11.71 -3.85 13.25
N TYR A 77 -11.30 -4.48 12.14
CA TYR A 77 -10.91 -5.90 12.13
C TYR A 77 -9.64 -6.14 12.96
N TRP A 78 -8.62 -5.29 12.82
CA TRP A 78 -7.39 -5.38 13.60
C TRP A 78 -7.61 -5.10 15.08
N ARG A 79 -8.56 -4.22 15.43
CA ARG A 79 -9.00 -3.99 16.81
C ARG A 79 -9.71 -5.21 17.40
N TYR A 80 -10.59 -5.87 16.63
CA TYR A 80 -11.25 -7.10 17.07
C TYR A 80 -10.24 -8.23 17.37
N LEU A 81 -9.19 -8.34 16.56
CA LEU A 81 -8.10 -9.30 16.77
C LEU A 81 -7.11 -8.92 17.89
N GLY A 82 -7.26 -7.75 18.52
CA GLY A 82 -6.34 -7.26 19.56
C GLY A 82 -4.96 -6.86 19.02
N LEU A 83 -4.82 -6.65 17.71
CA LEU A 83 -3.55 -6.26 17.07
C LEU A 83 -3.26 -4.75 17.17
N ILE A 84 -4.27 -3.97 17.53
CA ILE A 84 -4.18 -2.53 17.81
C ILE A 84 -4.82 -2.32 19.18
N SER A 85 -4.08 -1.69 20.10
CA SER A 85 -4.57 -1.39 21.44
C SER A 85 -5.88 -0.60 21.39
N GLN A 86 -6.88 -1.04 22.16
CA GLN A 86 -8.08 -0.23 22.42
C GLN A 86 -7.65 1.09 23.07
N PRO A 87 -8.30 2.22 22.70
CA PRO A 87 -8.15 3.44 23.48
C PRO A 87 -8.55 3.12 24.93
N PRO A 88 -7.80 3.64 25.93
CA PRO A 88 -8.09 3.40 27.33
C PRO A 88 -9.53 3.83 27.61
N GLN A 89 -10.31 2.94 28.23
CA GLN A 89 -11.59 3.30 28.85
C GLN A 89 -11.34 4.14 30.10
#